data_AF-A0A5N5MWK7-F1
#
_entry.id   AF-A0A5N5MWK7-F1
#
_cell.length_a   1.000
_cell.length_b   1.000
_cell.length_c   1.000
_cell.angle_alpha   90.00
_cell.angle_beta   90.00
_cell.angle_gamma   90.00
#
_symmetry.space_group_name_H-M   'P 1'
#
loop_
_entity.id
_entity.type
_entity.pdbx_description
1 polymer ?
#
loop_
_entity_poly.entity_id
_entity_poly.type
_entity_poly.pdbx_seq_one_letter_code
_entity_poly.pdbx_strand_id
1 'polypeptide(L)'
;MRWTFGLGGLAAILGVASAASQANAVTVYNDPETGFTFAQYQATYSLSGKYITVRIAVPSDAQTGSPYDSVVQIVAPSEVGWVGLAWGGSMTYNPLGVSWANGGSAVVSSRYATSHTLPQTYTGATYEVFKTGTRSNGTHWQFTAKCAGCTSYSGASGSQRYLNPKGGNRLAFAYAQQKPSNPSSASSSFGVHDVFGYWTHDFSLAQNANFGQLVTKNGGHPSVVEKLRKTRIAAADVQGEVVEE
;
A
#
# COMPACT_ATOMS: atom_id res chain seq x y z
N MET A 1 44.98 -44.16 -53.02
CA MET A 1 44.69 -43.94 -51.59
C MET A 1 43.95 -42.61 -51.48
N ARG A 2 42.67 -42.64 -51.12
CA ARG A 2 41.78 -41.44 -51.09
C ARG A 2 41.96 -40.72 -49.76
N TRP A 3 42.27 -39.42 -49.77
CA TRP A 3 42.26 -38.57 -48.58
C TRP A 3 41.03 -37.67 -48.60
N THR A 4 40.17 -37.88 -47.61
CA THR A 4 38.94 -37.15 -47.36
C THR A 4 39.22 -35.82 -46.65
N PHE A 5 38.57 -34.76 -47.11
CA PHE A 5 38.47 -33.46 -46.46
C PHE A 5 37.70 -33.57 -45.14
N GLY A 6 38.28 -33.06 -44.05
CA GLY A 6 37.61 -32.91 -42.76
C GLY A 6 37.20 -31.45 -42.52
N LEU A 7 35.91 -31.17 -42.63
CA LEU A 7 35.29 -29.91 -42.18
C LEU A 7 35.19 -29.93 -40.64
N GLY A 8 35.80 -28.95 -39.99
CA GLY A 8 35.68 -28.73 -38.55
C GLY A 8 35.56 -27.23 -38.24
N GLY A 9 34.36 -26.68 -38.40
CA GLY A 9 34.04 -25.30 -38.00
C GLY A 9 33.17 -25.31 -36.74
N LEU A 10 33.76 -24.96 -35.60
CA LEU A 10 33.10 -24.77 -34.31
C LEU A 10 32.13 -23.57 -34.37
N ALA A 11 30.83 -23.83 -34.22
CA ALA A 11 29.84 -22.78 -34.00
C ALA A 11 29.88 -22.33 -32.53
N ALA A 12 30.41 -21.13 -32.28
CA ALA A 12 30.33 -20.49 -30.97
C ALA A 12 28.91 -19.91 -30.78
N ILE A 13 28.11 -20.56 -29.92
CA ILE A 13 26.82 -20.02 -29.47
C ILE A 13 27.14 -18.93 -28.42
N LEU A 14 27.11 -17.67 -28.85
CA LEU A 14 27.05 -16.51 -27.96
C LEU A 14 25.71 -16.54 -27.22
N GLY A 15 25.74 -16.99 -25.97
CA GLY A 15 24.61 -16.87 -25.05
C GLY A 15 24.35 -15.40 -24.77
N VAL A 16 23.31 -14.84 -25.38
CA VAL A 16 22.74 -13.56 -24.96
C VAL A 16 22.11 -13.80 -23.60
N ALA A 17 22.81 -13.45 -22.53
CA ALA A 17 22.20 -13.37 -21.21
C ALA A 17 21.14 -12.27 -21.27
N SER A 18 19.88 -12.67 -21.41
CA SER A 18 18.74 -11.79 -21.24
C SER A 18 18.88 -11.10 -19.90
N ALA A 19 19.09 -9.79 -19.89
CA ALA A 19 18.92 -8.99 -18.69
C ALA A 19 17.45 -9.09 -18.29
N ALA A 20 17.11 -10.08 -17.46
CA ALA A 20 15.82 -10.13 -16.81
C ALA A 20 15.67 -8.83 -16.03
N SER A 21 14.62 -8.06 -16.34
CA SER A 21 14.24 -6.93 -15.51
C SER A 21 14.01 -7.46 -14.10
N GLN A 22 14.85 -7.03 -13.15
CA GLN A 22 14.60 -7.33 -11.75
C GLN A 22 13.32 -6.61 -11.37
N ALA A 23 12.20 -7.35 -11.29
CA ALA A 23 10.98 -6.82 -10.72
C ALA A 23 11.31 -6.36 -9.29
N ASN A 24 10.93 -5.13 -8.94
CA ASN A 24 11.17 -4.60 -7.60
C ASN A 24 10.51 -5.55 -6.57
N ALA A 25 11.31 -6.19 -5.73
CA ALA A 25 10.79 -7.11 -4.73
C ALA A 25 10.08 -6.33 -3.60
N VAL A 26 9.07 -6.95 -2.99
CA VAL A 26 8.50 -6.45 -1.74
C VAL A 26 9.45 -6.80 -0.61
N THR A 27 9.78 -5.82 0.23
CA THR A 27 10.78 -5.97 1.30
C THR A 27 10.21 -5.53 2.64
N VAL A 28 10.79 -5.99 3.74
CA VAL A 28 10.43 -5.53 5.08
C VAL A 28 11.06 -4.15 5.33
N TYR A 29 10.29 -3.23 5.90
CA TYR A 29 10.78 -1.94 6.39
C TYR A 29 10.29 -1.71 7.83
N ASN A 30 11.22 -1.60 8.77
CA ASN A 30 10.91 -1.22 10.14
C ASN A 30 11.03 0.30 10.25
N ASP A 31 9.90 0.98 10.45
CA ASP A 31 9.86 2.43 10.56
C ASP A 31 10.14 2.85 12.01
N PRO A 32 11.32 3.43 12.33
CA PRO A 32 11.65 3.80 13.71
C PRO A 32 10.76 4.93 14.25
N GLU A 33 10.19 5.75 13.38
CA GLU A 33 9.40 6.90 13.78
C GLU A 33 8.02 6.45 14.29
N THR A 34 7.31 5.68 13.45
CA THR A 34 5.97 5.21 13.79
C THR A 34 5.99 3.94 14.65
N GLY A 35 7.03 3.12 14.52
CA GLY A 35 7.18 1.81 15.17
C GLY A 35 6.49 0.66 14.43
N PHE A 36 5.91 0.92 13.25
CA PHE A 36 5.33 -0.14 12.42
C PHE A 36 6.40 -0.90 11.64
N THR A 37 6.19 -2.20 11.50
CA THR A 37 6.81 -3.01 10.45
C THR A 37 5.91 -2.98 9.21
N PHE A 38 6.48 -2.55 8.09
CA PHE A 38 5.81 -2.43 6.79
C PHE A 38 6.33 -3.46 5.79
N ALA A 39 5.45 -3.98 4.94
CA ALA A 39 5.85 -4.42 3.61
C ALA A 39 6.05 -3.19 2.74
N GLN A 40 7.16 -3.13 2.01
CA GLN A 40 7.59 -1.98 1.21
C GLN A 40 7.77 -2.38 -0.25
N TYR A 41 7.27 -1.55 -1.15
CA TYR A 41 7.50 -1.65 -2.59
C TYR A 41 7.92 -0.29 -3.14
N GLN A 42 8.92 -0.27 -4.03
CA GLN A 42 9.33 0.93 -4.76
C GLN A 42 8.67 0.92 -6.14
N ALA A 43 7.67 1.78 -6.32
CA ALA A 43 6.94 1.94 -7.56
C ALA A 43 7.66 2.92 -8.49
N THR A 44 8.40 2.41 -9.45
CA THR A 44 9.09 3.23 -10.46
C THR A 44 8.10 3.98 -11.33
N TYR A 45 8.20 5.31 -11.41
CA TYR A 45 7.32 6.16 -12.24
C TYR A 45 8.07 6.90 -13.36
N SER A 46 9.38 6.71 -13.47
CA SER A 46 10.22 7.33 -14.50
C SER A 46 11.33 6.38 -14.97
N LEU A 47 11.72 6.48 -16.23
CA LEU A 47 12.85 5.75 -16.80
C LEU A 47 14.20 6.14 -16.16
N SER A 48 14.28 7.30 -15.52
CA SER A 48 15.47 7.75 -14.78
C SER A 48 15.64 7.07 -13.41
N GLY A 49 14.87 6.03 -13.11
CA GLY A 49 14.96 5.29 -11.85
C GLY A 49 14.27 5.96 -10.65
N LYS A 50 13.44 6.99 -10.87
CA LYS A 50 12.66 7.61 -9.79
C LYS A 50 11.49 6.72 -9.40
N TYR A 51 11.22 6.65 -8.09
CA TYR A 51 10.18 5.80 -7.53
C TYR A 51 9.36 6.52 -6.45
N ILE A 52 8.13 6.05 -6.27
CA ILE A 52 7.28 6.31 -5.11
C ILE A 52 7.39 5.09 -4.20
N THR A 53 7.64 5.30 -2.91
CA THR A 53 7.65 4.20 -1.95
C THR A 53 6.24 3.98 -1.43
N VAL A 54 5.73 2.76 -1.56
CA VAL A 54 4.45 2.31 -1.03
C VAL A 54 4.72 1.31 0.10
N ARG A 55 4.17 1.60 1.27
CA ARG A 55 4.34 0.79 2.48
C ARG A 55 2.99 0.43 3.07
N ILE A 56 2.77 -0.84 3.41
CA ILE A 56 1.55 -1.34 4.05
C ILE A 56 1.91 -2.10 5.33
N ALA A 57 1.23 -1.78 6.43
CA ALA A 57 1.29 -2.47 7.71
C ALA A 57 -0.09 -3.05 8.05
N VAL A 58 -0.13 -4.26 8.60
CA VAL A 58 -1.37 -4.98 8.93
C VAL A 58 -1.33 -5.55 10.35
N PRO A 59 -2.50 -5.75 10.99
CA PRO A 59 -2.58 -6.42 12.28
C PRO A 59 -2.18 -7.89 12.16
N SER A 60 -1.37 -8.38 13.11
CA SER A 60 -0.95 -9.78 13.12
C SER A 60 -2.10 -10.77 13.40
N ASP A 61 -3.20 -10.32 13.98
CA ASP A 61 -4.38 -11.12 14.28
C ASP A 61 -5.47 -11.03 13.19
N ALA A 62 -5.21 -10.31 12.10
CA ALA A 62 -6.10 -10.21 10.96
C ALA A 62 -6.36 -11.59 10.34
N GLN A 63 -7.65 -11.88 10.12
CA GLN A 63 -8.12 -13.17 9.59
C GLN A 63 -8.36 -13.08 8.08
N THR A 64 -7.95 -14.12 7.35
CA THR A 64 -8.27 -14.25 5.92
C THR A 64 -9.78 -14.31 5.72
N GLY A 65 -10.29 -13.61 4.70
CA GLY A 65 -11.71 -13.56 4.38
C GLY A 65 -12.54 -12.64 5.30
N SER A 66 -11.89 -11.82 6.13
CA SER A 66 -12.54 -10.83 6.99
C SER A 66 -11.99 -9.43 6.72
N PRO A 67 -12.76 -8.35 6.96
CA PRO A 67 -12.24 -6.99 6.89
C PRO A 67 -11.30 -6.71 8.06
N TYR A 68 -10.28 -5.88 7.83
CA TYR A 68 -9.37 -5.38 8.86
C TYR A 68 -8.82 -4.00 8.49
N ASP A 69 -8.47 -3.20 9.50
CA ASP A 69 -7.79 -1.93 9.27
C ASP A 69 -6.34 -2.20 8.82
N SER A 70 -5.83 -1.37 7.92
CA SER A 70 -4.42 -1.36 7.51
C SER A 70 -3.82 0.02 7.76
N VAL A 71 -2.50 0.12 7.81
CA VAL A 71 -1.79 1.41 7.76
C VAL A 71 -1.04 1.49 6.45
N VAL A 72 -1.24 2.58 5.73
CA VAL A 72 -0.52 2.91 4.50
C VAL A 72 0.45 4.05 4.78
N GLN A 73 1.66 3.94 4.24
CA GLN A 73 2.61 5.04 4.19
C GLN A 73 3.09 5.20 2.75
N ILE A 74 3.03 6.42 2.24
CA ILE A 74 3.53 6.79 0.91
C ILE A 74 4.66 7.78 1.11
N VAL A 75 5.78 7.56 0.42
CA VAL A 75 6.88 8.54 0.28
C VAL A 75 7.04 8.84 -1.19
N ALA A 76 6.89 10.10 -1.58
CA ALA A 76 6.96 10.52 -2.97
C ALA A 76 7.86 11.74 -3.12
N PRO A 77 8.61 11.86 -4.23
CA PRO A 77 9.36 13.07 -4.55
C PRO A 77 8.47 14.33 -4.60
N SER A 78 9.03 15.50 -4.30
CA SER A 78 8.29 16.77 -4.24
C SER A 78 7.72 17.23 -5.59
N GLU A 79 8.28 16.73 -6.70
CA GLU A 79 7.74 16.91 -8.05
C GLU A 79 6.45 16.13 -8.30
N VAL A 80 6.12 15.17 -7.43
CA VAL A 80 4.93 14.36 -7.60
C VAL A 80 3.66 15.13 -7.23
N GLY A 81 2.81 15.38 -8.22
CA GLY A 81 1.56 16.12 -8.07
C GLY A 81 0.50 15.36 -7.27
N TRP A 82 0.31 14.08 -7.57
CA TRP A 82 -0.50 13.15 -6.77
C TRP A 82 -0.11 11.68 -6.99
N VAL A 83 -0.41 10.85 -6.00
CA VAL A 83 -0.25 9.38 -6.02
C VAL A 83 -1.60 8.73 -5.76
N GLY A 84 -2.00 7.80 -6.63
CA GLY A 84 -3.11 6.89 -6.44
C GLY A 84 -2.63 5.50 -6.03
N LEU A 85 -3.35 4.86 -5.11
CA LEU A 85 -3.21 3.47 -4.71
C LEU A 85 -4.55 2.77 -4.91
N ALA A 86 -4.57 1.72 -5.72
CA ALA A 86 -5.73 0.85 -5.91
C ALA A 86 -5.57 -0.40 -5.07
N TRP A 87 -6.44 -0.56 -4.07
CA TRP A 87 -6.38 -1.67 -3.12
C TRP A 87 -6.73 -3.02 -3.76
N GLY A 88 -7.45 -3.01 -4.88
CA GLY A 88 -7.78 -4.21 -5.67
C GLY A 88 -6.97 -4.38 -6.95
N GLY A 89 -5.97 -3.53 -7.20
CA GLY A 89 -5.12 -3.63 -8.37
C GLY A 89 -5.76 -3.22 -9.71
N SER A 90 -6.95 -2.64 -9.70
CA SER A 90 -7.63 -2.05 -10.87
C SER A 90 -8.06 -0.62 -10.57
N MET A 91 -8.31 0.21 -11.60
CA MET A 91 -8.88 1.53 -11.35
C MET A 91 -10.34 1.44 -10.86
N THR A 92 -11.09 0.45 -11.35
CA THR A 92 -12.52 0.33 -11.10
C THR A 92 -12.84 -0.75 -10.07
N TYR A 93 -13.99 -0.59 -9.41
CA TYR A 93 -14.60 -1.57 -8.51
C TYR A 93 -13.72 -2.01 -7.31
N ASN A 94 -12.97 -1.07 -6.74
CA ASN A 94 -12.24 -1.24 -5.49
C ASN A 94 -11.95 0.13 -4.85
N PRO A 95 -11.66 0.19 -3.54
CA PRO A 95 -11.25 1.41 -2.87
C PRO A 95 -9.96 1.96 -3.48
N LEU A 96 -9.94 3.26 -3.74
CA LEU A 96 -8.78 3.99 -4.21
C LEU A 96 -8.36 4.99 -3.15
N GLY A 97 -7.08 5.02 -2.79
CA GLY A 97 -6.48 6.09 -2.00
C GLY A 97 -5.76 7.06 -2.94
N VAL A 98 -6.19 8.31 -3.01
CA VAL A 98 -5.50 9.35 -3.79
C VAL A 98 -4.91 10.36 -2.83
N SER A 99 -3.64 10.70 -2.99
CA SER A 99 -2.90 11.52 -2.03
C SER A 99 -1.96 12.49 -2.71
N TRP A 100 -1.71 13.63 -2.08
CA TRP A 100 -0.80 14.65 -2.59
C TRP A 100 -0.29 15.54 -1.46
N ALA A 101 0.86 16.19 -1.68
CA ALA A 101 1.38 17.19 -0.76
C ALA A 101 0.47 18.42 -0.71
N ASN A 102 0.23 18.93 0.50
CA ASN A 102 -0.40 20.22 0.73
C ASN A 102 0.25 20.90 1.93
N GLY A 103 1.09 21.91 1.67
CA GLY A 103 1.90 22.56 2.69
C GLY A 103 2.88 21.58 3.36
N GLY A 104 2.95 21.60 4.69
CA GLY A 104 3.82 20.72 5.49
C GLY A 104 3.32 19.28 5.67
N SER A 105 2.17 18.92 5.07
CA SER A 105 1.50 17.63 5.24
C SER A 105 1.03 17.07 3.88
N ALA A 106 0.20 16.03 3.90
CA ALA A 106 -0.49 15.50 2.74
C ALA A 106 -2.01 15.52 2.94
N VAL A 107 -2.75 15.67 1.83
CA VAL A 107 -4.18 15.36 1.78
C VAL A 107 -4.33 13.94 1.27
N VAL A 108 -5.22 13.17 1.90
CA VAL A 108 -5.58 11.81 1.48
C VAL A 108 -7.08 11.77 1.21
N SER A 109 -7.44 11.29 0.03
CA SER A 109 -8.81 11.18 -0.44
C SER A 109 -9.17 9.72 -0.67
N SER A 110 -10.29 9.30 -0.07
CA SER A 110 -10.94 8.05 -0.40
C SER A 110 -11.77 8.21 -1.68
N ARG A 111 -11.52 7.35 -2.67
CA ARG A 111 -12.10 7.44 -4.01
C ARG A 111 -12.59 6.07 -4.48
N TYR A 112 -13.51 6.09 -5.45
CA TYR A 112 -14.03 4.90 -6.11
C TYR A 112 -14.45 5.22 -7.54
N ALA A 113 -14.27 4.26 -8.45
CA ALA A 113 -14.68 4.40 -9.83
C ALA A 113 -15.38 3.13 -10.33
N THR A 114 -16.41 3.30 -11.16
CA THR A 114 -17.11 2.20 -11.86
C THR A 114 -16.74 2.15 -13.35
N SER A 115 -16.04 3.18 -13.84
CA SER A 115 -15.52 3.32 -15.20
C SER A 115 -14.18 4.07 -15.20
N HIS A 116 -13.50 4.17 -16.34
CA HIS A 116 -12.24 4.93 -16.48
C HIS A 116 -12.52 6.43 -16.62
N THR A 117 -13.13 7.00 -15.60
CA THR A 117 -13.43 8.43 -15.45
C THR A 117 -12.92 8.93 -14.11
N LEU A 118 -12.98 10.24 -13.85
CA LEU A 118 -12.53 10.82 -12.58
C LEU A 118 -13.19 10.08 -11.39
N PRO A 119 -12.41 9.40 -10.53
CA PRO A 119 -12.96 8.70 -9.39
C PRO A 119 -13.72 9.66 -8.45
N GLN A 120 -14.92 9.23 -8.04
CA GLN A 120 -15.76 10.00 -7.12
C GLN A 120 -15.34 9.73 -5.67
N THR A 121 -15.72 10.62 -4.75
CA THR A 121 -15.48 10.43 -3.32
C THR A 121 -16.16 9.16 -2.83
N TYR A 122 -15.48 8.41 -1.96
CA TYR A 122 -15.95 7.12 -1.48
C TYR A 122 -16.03 7.08 0.04
N THR A 123 -17.18 6.68 0.57
CA THR A 123 -17.44 6.61 2.02
C THR A 123 -17.23 5.21 2.60
N GLY A 124 -17.10 4.18 1.76
CA GLY A 124 -16.87 2.81 2.23
C GLY A 124 -15.44 2.55 2.70
N ALA A 125 -14.52 3.51 2.50
CA ALA A 125 -13.20 3.51 3.13
C ALA A 125 -12.88 4.90 3.67
N THR A 126 -12.20 4.96 4.81
CA THR A 126 -11.81 6.21 5.48
C THR A 126 -10.33 6.17 5.82
N TYR A 127 -9.63 7.28 5.54
CA TYR A 127 -8.23 7.46 5.89
C TYR A 127 -8.11 8.40 7.07
N GLU A 128 -7.38 7.96 8.08
CA GLU A 128 -7.04 8.74 9.25
C GLU A 128 -5.54 9.01 9.22
N VAL A 129 -5.17 10.24 8.86
CA VAL A 129 -3.75 10.65 8.75
C VAL A 129 -3.15 10.79 10.14
N PHE A 130 -2.03 10.12 10.35
CA PHE A 130 -1.27 10.19 11.60
C PHE A 130 -0.46 11.48 11.67
N LYS A 131 -0.23 11.94 12.90
CA LYS A 131 0.69 13.07 13.15
C LYS A 131 2.13 12.66 12.88
N THR A 132 2.49 11.46 13.32
CA THR A 132 3.83 10.87 13.16
C THR A 132 3.95 10.18 11.80
N GLY A 133 5.14 10.25 11.19
CA GLY A 133 5.36 9.67 9.87
C GLY A 133 4.66 10.44 8.75
N THR A 134 4.27 11.70 8.99
CA THR A 134 3.68 12.60 7.99
C THR A 134 4.45 13.91 7.96
N ARG A 135 5.03 14.26 6.81
CA ARG A 135 5.88 15.44 6.64
C ARG A 135 6.06 15.78 5.17
N SER A 136 6.41 17.02 4.89
CA SER A 136 6.87 17.46 3.57
C SER A 136 8.15 18.28 3.71
N ASN A 137 9.10 18.07 2.80
CA ASN A 137 10.33 18.84 2.69
C ASN A 137 10.63 19.16 1.21
N GLY A 138 11.73 19.87 0.92
CA GLY A 138 12.07 20.29 -0.45
C GLY A 138 12.27 19.15 -1.45
N THR A 139 12.49 17.92 -0.97
CA THR A 139 12.79 16.75 -1.82
C THR A 139 11.65 15.74 -1.88
N HIS A 140 10.91 15.56 -0.78
CA HIS A 140 9.89 14.53 -0.66
C HIS A 140 8.75 14.98 0.24
N TRP A 141 7.58 14.41 -0.03
CA TRP A 141 6.48 14.37 0.92
C TRP A 141 6.19 12.93 1.33
N GLN A 142 5.72 12.79 2.55
CA GLN A 142 5.36 11.53 3.16
C GLN A 142 4.07 11.72 3.96
N PHE A 143 3.20 10.71 3.92
CA PHE A 143 2.17 10.57 4.93
C PHE A 143 2.08 9.14 5.42
N THR A 144 1.58 9.00 6.64
CA THR A 144 1.13 7.73 7.20
C THR A 144 -0.33 7.86 7.58
N ALA A 145 -1.16 6.91 7.20
CA ALA A 145 -2.57 6.92 7.55
C ALA A 145 -3.07 5.50 7.83
N LYS A 146 -3.95 5.37 8.83
CA LYS A 146 -4.79 4.19 8.96
C LYS A 146 -5.87 4.24 7.89
N CYS A 147 -6.09 3.15 7.17
CA CYS A 147 -7.29 2.97 6.37
C CYS A 147 -8.24 1.94 6.99
N ALA A 148 -9.46 2.37 7.31
CA ALA A 148 -10.59 1.49 7.58
C ALA A 148 -11.40 1.27 6.29
N GLY A 149 -11.81 0.03 6.02
CA GLY A 149 -12.61 -0.32 4.82
C GLY A 149 -11.83 -0.49 3.52
N CYS A 150 -10.50 -0.35 3.53
CA CYS A 150 -9.68 -0.55 2.32
C CYS A 150 -9.47 -2.03 1.95
N THR A 151 -9.55 -2.94 2.92
CA THR A 151 -9.16 -4.35 2.76
C THR A 151 -10.35 -5.25 2.42
N SER A 152 -11.55 -4.70 2.32
CA SER A 152 -12.76 -5.41 1.91
C SER A 152 -13.66 -4.52 1.06
N TYR A 153 -14.13 -5.06 -0.07
CA TYR A 153 -14.93 -4.30 -1.03
C TYR A 153 -15.68 -5.21 -2.00
N SER A 154 -16.77 -4.69 -2.58
CA SER A 154 -17.49 -5.37 -3.65
C SER A 154 -16.76 -5.20 -4.98
N GLY A 155 -16.37 -6.30 -5.62
CA GLY A 155 -15.74 -6.28 -6.94
C GLY A 155 -16.72 -6.04 -8.08
N ALA A 156 -16.22 -6.00 -9.32
CA ALA A 156 -17.05 -5.73 -10.52
C ALA A 156 -18.23 -6.70 -10.71
N SER A 157 -18.10 -7.95 -10.24
CA SER A 157 -19.16 -8.96 -10.26
C SER A 157 -20.17 -8.85 -9.12
N GLY A 158 -20.04 -7.84 -8.24
CA GLY A 158 -20.79 -7.73 -6.98
C GLY A 158 -20.26 -8.61 -5.85
N SER A 159 -19.37 -9.55 -6.14
CA SER A 159 -18.81 -10.47 -5.14
C SER A 159 -17.92 -9.72 -4.16
N GLN A 160 -18.09 -9.99 -2.87
CA GLN A 160 -17.25 -9.44 -1.82
C GLN A 160 -15.80 -9.93 -1.97
N ARG A 161 -14.85 -9.02 -1.84
CA ARG A 161 -13.41 -9.26 -1.89
C ARG A 161 -12.79 -8.93 -0.55
N TYR A 162 -11.73 -9.65 -0.22
CA TYR A 162 -10.91 -9.45 0.96
C TYR A 162 -9.45 -9.56 0.57
N LEU A 163 -8.62 -8.64 1.05
CA LEU A 163 -7.18 -8.76 0.91
C LEU A 163 -6.64 -9.80 1.88
N ASN A 164 -5.74 -10.67 1.43
CA ASN A 164 -5.12 -11.70 2.25
C ASN A 164 -4.11 -11.06 3.21
N PRO A 165 -4.36 -11.02 4.53
CA PRO A 165 -3.43 -10.42 5.47
C PRO A 165 -2.13 -11.23 5.62
N LYS A 166 -2.09 -12.48 5.16
CA LYS A 166 -0.97 -13.42 5.35
C LYS A 166 -0.25 -13.80 4.05
N GLY A 167 -0.39 -13.00 3.00
CA GLY A 167 0.25 -13.30 1.72
C GLY A 167 0.14 -12.19 0.69
N GLY A 168 0.34 -12.57 -0.57
CA GLY A 168 0.34 -11.66 -1.71
C GLY A 168 -1.04 -11.08 -2.05
N ASN A 169 -1.07 -9.78 -2.31
CA ASN A 169 -2.23 -9.02 -2.77
C ASN A 169 -1.86 -8.22 -4.01
N ARG A 170 -2.63 -8.33 -5.09
CA ARG A 170 -2.39 -7.50 -6.28
C ARG A 170 -2.85 -6.07 -6.03
N LEU A 171 -1.91 -5.14 -6.00
CA LEU A 171 -2.16 -3.70 -5.87
C LEU A 171 -1.77 -2.99 -7.17
N ALA A 172 -2.22 -1.75 -7.32
CA ALA A 172 -1.76 -0.86 -8.39
C ALA A 172 -1.46 0.51 -7.83
N PHE A 173 -0.55 1.22 -8.48
CA PHE A 173 -0.30 2.63 -8.23
C PHE A 173 -0.58 3.43 -9.50
N ALA A 174 -0.87 4.70 -9.30
CA ALA A 174 -0.97 5.69 -10.34
C ALA A 174 -0.26 6.96 -9.87
N TYR A 175 0.28 7.72 -10.80
CA TYR A 175 1.04 8.94 -10.54
C TYR A 175 0.72 9.99 -11.60
N ALA A 176 0.57 11.25 -11.20
CA ALA A 176 0.72 12.37 -12.13
C ALA A 176 1.55 13.52 -11.54
N GLN A 177 2.27 14.22 -12.41
CA GLN A 177 3.02 15.42 -12.06
C GLN A 177 2.10 16.62 -11.79
N GLN A 178 0.99 16.70 -12.52
CA GLN A 178 0.03 17.79 -12.38
C GLN A 178 -0.73 17.67 -11.06
N LYS A 179 -0.70 18.73 -10.25
CA LYS A 179 -1.41 18.79 -8.96
C LYS A 179 -2.95 18.81 -9.16
N PRO A 180 -3.72 18.36 -8.16
CA PRO A 180 -5.16 18.57 -8.12
C PRO A 180 -5.55 20.05 -8.22
N SER A 181 -6.75 20.33 -8.72
CA SER A 181 -7.26 21.70 -8.95
C SER A 181 -7.43 22.52 -7.68
N ASN A 182 -7.74 21.88 -6.55
CA ASN A 182 -7.76 22.46 -5.22
C ASN A 182 -7.00 21.55 -4.23
N PRO A 183 -5.67 21.71 -4.09
CA PRO A 183 -4.85 20.85 -3.24
C PRO A 183 -5.24 20.84 -1.75
N SER A 184 -6.04 21.80 -1.29
CA SER A 184 -6.52 21.83 0.11
C SER A 184 -7.74 20.94 0.36
N SER A 185 -8.43 20.47 -0.68
CA SER A 185 -9.67 19.70 -0.56
C SER A 185 -9.50 18.24 -0.97
N ALA A 186 -9.81 17.32 -0.05
CA ALA A 186 -9.83 15.89 -0.38
C ALA A 186 -10.82 15.55 -1.52
N SER A 187 -11.86 16.36 -1.76
CA SER A 187 -12.79 16.16 -2.88
C SER A 187 -12.35 16.78 -4.20
N SER A 188 -11.16 17.41 -4.27
CA SER A 188 -10.62 18.06 -5.47
C SER A 188 -10.70 17.20 -6.73
N SER A 189 -10.92 17.82 -7.89
CA SER A 189 -10.65 17.18 -9.18
C SER A 189 -9.15 17.12 -9.46
N PHE A 190 -8.75 16.21 -10.34
CA PHE A 190 -7.37 16.02 -10.80
C PHE A 190 -7.39 15.41 -12.22
N GLY A 191 -6.29 15.58 -12.95
CA GLY A 191 -6.13 15.00 -14.29
C GLY A 191 -5.91 13.48 -14.26
N VAL A 192 -5.89 12.86 -15.45
CA VAL A 192 -5.48 11.46 -15.61
C VAL A 192 -4.02 11.26 -15.18
N HIS A 193 -3.66 10.06 -14.73
CA HIS A 193 -2.28 9.73 -14.38
C HIS A 193 -1.36 9.68 -15.61
N ASP A 194 -0.11 10.08 -15.42
CA ASP A 194 0.97 9.96 -16.40
C ASP A 194 1.47 8.51 -16.48
N VAL A 195 1.63 7.86 -15.32
CA VAL A 195 2.15 6.49 -15.20
C VAL A 195 1.30 5.70 -14.19
N PHE A 196 1.14 4.41 -14.47
CA PHE A 196 0.55 3.44 -13.56
C PHE A 196 1.32 2.12 -13.63
N GLY A 197 1.18 1.30 -12.60
CA GLY A 197 1.77 -0.02 -12.58
C GLY A 197 1.16 -0.91 -11.52
N TYR A 198 1.48 -2.20 -11.59
CA TYR A 198 0.89 -3.24 -10.76
C TYR A 198 2.00 -4.07 -10.13
N TRP A 199 1.73 -4.59 -8.94
CA TRP A 199 2.60 -5.56 -8.29
C TRP A 199 1.80 -6.44 -7.34
N THR A 200 2.40 -7.53 -6.89
CA THR A 200 1.88 -8.33 -5.78
C THR A 200 2.56 -7.87 -4.51
N HIS A 201 1.84 -7.20 -3.61
CA HIS A 201 2.32 -6.78 -2.30
C HIS A 201 2.12 -7.90 -1.28
N ASP A 202 3.20 -8.39 -0.67
CA ASP A 202 3.12 -9.47 0.32
C ASP A 202 2.87 -8.89 1.72
N PHE A 203 1.65 -9.05 2.22
CA PHE A 203 1.26 -8.58 3.55
C PHE A 203 1.80 -9.48 4.67
N SER A 204 2.29 -10.69 4.37
CA SER A 204 2.93 -11.55 5.37
C SER A 204 4.20 -10.90 5.98
N LEU A 205 4.82 -9.96 5.26
CA LEU A 205 5.98 -9.16 5.69
C LEU A 205 5.61 -7.97 6.60
N ALA A 206 4.32 -7.70 6.77
CA ALA A 206 3.77 -6.48 7.36
C ALA A 206 3.05 -6.69 8.70
N GLN A 207 3.30 -7.80 9.40
CA GLN A 207 2.54 -8.20 10.59
C GLN A 207 2.95 -7.42 11.83
N ASN A 208 1.98 -6.78 12.50
CA ASN A 208 2.22 -6.03 13.73
C ASN A 208 1.35 -6.58 14.87
N ALA A 209 1.97 -7.14 15.92
CA ALA A 209 1.27 -7.71 17.07
C ALA A 209 0.58 -6.64 17.93
N ASN A 210 1.19 -5.46 18.02
CA ASN A 210 0.73 -4.30 18.77
C ASN A 210 0.04 -3.26 17.87
N PHE A 211 -0.59 -3.68 16.76
CA PHE A 211 -1.11 -2.78 15.72
C PHE A 211 -1.96 -1.62 16.27
N GLY A 212 -3.01 -1.86 17.07
CA GLY A 212 -3.81 -0.75 17.60
C GLY A 212 -3.10 0.10 18.65
N GLN A 213 -2.09 -0.42 19.36
CA GLN A 213 -1.24 0.41 20.22
C GLN A 213 -0.39 1.35 19.38
N LEU A 214 0.18 0.87 18.26
CA LEU A 214 0.91 1.69 17.31
C LEU A 214 -0.01 2.72 16.64
N VAL A 215 -1.23 2.35 16.26
CA VAL A 215 -2.24 3.31 15.76
C VAL A 215 -2.45 4.45 16.77
N THR A 216 -2.70 4.09 18.04
CA THR A 216 -2.92 5.07 19.12
C THR A 216 -1.69 5.95 19.37
N LYS A 217 -0.50 5.35 19.43
CA LYS A 217 0.79 6.04 19.59
C LYS A 217 0.98 7.13 18.54
N ASN A 218 0.58 6.85 17.30
CA ASN A 218 0.75 7.76 16.16
C ASN A 218 -0.41 8.76 15.99
N GLY A 219 -1.34 8.81 16.95
CA GLY A 219 -2.45 9.76 16.98
C GLY A 219 -3.69 9.31 16.21
N GLY A 220 -3.75 8.05 15.79
CA GLY A 220 -4.94 7.46 15.18
C GLY A 220 -5.85 6.77 16.20
N HIS A 221 -7.04 6.36 15.76
CA HIS A 221 -8.00 5.63 16.59
C HIS A 221 -8.05 4.15 16.20
N PRO A 222 -7.80 3.19 17.12
CA PRO A 222 -7.96 1.77 16.81
C PRO A 222 -9.43 1.43 16.57
N SER A 223 -9.68 0.35 15.83
CA SER A 223 -11.05 -0.07 15.51
C SER A 223 -11.87 -0.36 16.77
N VAL A 224 -13.18 -0.12 16.73
CA VAL A 224 -14.09 -0.41 17.85
C VAL A 224 -14.03 -1.90 18.22
N VAL A 225 -13.91 -2.77 17.22
CA VAL A 225 -13.77 -4.23 17.40
C VAL A 225 -12.50 -4.56 18.19
N GLU A 226 -11.37 -3.93 17.86
CA GLU A 226 -10.11 -4.13 18.59
C GLU A 226 -10.21 -3.63 20.04
N LYS A 227 -10.85 -2.47 20.26
CA LYS A 227 -11.11 -1.95 21.62
C LYS A 227 -11.92 -2.94 22.45
N LEU A 228 -13.05 -3.43 21.91
CA LEU A 228 -13.93 -4.39 22.60
C LEU A 228 -13.22 -5.73 22.87
N ARG A 229 -12.38 -6.21 21.95
CA ARG A 229 -11.59 -7.43 22.14
C ARG A 229 -10.63 -7.29 23.32
N LYS A 230 -9.91 -6.16 23.42
CA LYS A 230 -9.02 -5.89 24.56
C LYS A 230 -9.77 -5.82 25.88
N THR A 231 -10.93 -5.16 25.92
CA THR A 231 -11.75 -5.09 27.14
C THR A 231 -12.18 -6.49 27.60
N ARG A 232 -12.55 -7.38 26.66
CA ARG A 232 -12.92 -8.77 27.00
C ARG A 232 -11.76 -9.60 27.51
N ILE A 233 -10.56 -9.46 26.92
CA ILE A 233 -9.36 -10.19 27.40
C ILE A 233 -8.97 -9.70 28.80
N ALA A 234 -8.91 -8.37 29.01
CA ALA A 234 -8.61 -7.82 30.32
C ALA A 234 -9.63 -8.22 31.40
N ALA A 235 -10.92 -8.33 31.05
CA ALA A 235 -11.95 -8.81 31.97
C ALA A 235 -11.81 -10.31 32.30
N ALA A 236 -11.32 -11.13 31.36
CA ALA A 236 -11.10 -12.55 31.58
C ALA A 236 -9.87 -12.81 32.47
N ASP A 237 -8.80 -12.03 32.31
CA ASP A 237 -7.61 -12.13 33.18
C ASP A 237 -7.95 -11.76 34.64
N VAL A 238 -8.79 -10.73 34.86
CA VAL A 238 -9.25 -10.34 36.21
C VAL A 238 -10.14 -11.41 36.85
N GLN A 239 -10.90 -12.19 36.07
CA GLN A 239 -11.73 -13.28 36.59
C GLN A 239 -10.94 -14.56 36.88
N GLY A 240 -9.78 -14.75 36.24
CA GLY A 240 -8.88 -15.87 36.50
C GLY A 240 -8.06 -15.75 37.79
N GLU A 241 -7.98 -14.56 38.38
CA GLU A 241 -7.18 -14.26 39.58
C GLU A 241 -7.96 -14.45 40.90
N VAL A 242 -9.27 -14.76 40.85
CA VAL A 242 -10.16 -14.85 42.02
C VAL A 242 -10.48 -16.31 42.43
N VAL A 243 -9.70 -17.30 41.98
CA VAL A 243 -9.94 -18.72 42.31
C VAL A 243 -8.66 -19.42 42.79
N GLU A 244 -8.05 -18.90 43.85
CA GLU A 244 -7.19 -19.68 44.76
C GLU A 244 -7.39 -19.17 46.20
N GLU A 245 -8.43 -19.66 46.88
CA GLU A 245 -8.48 -19.82 48.34
C GLU A 245 -9.15 -21.16 48.68
#